data_AF-A0A9E1QQC5-F1
#
_entry.id   AF-A0A9E1QQC5-F1
#
_cell.length_a   1.000
_cell.length_b   1.000
_cell.length_c   1.000
_cell.angle_alpha   90.00
_cell.angle_beta   90.00
_cell.angle_gamma   90.00
#
_symmetry.space_group_name_H-M   'P 1'
#
loop_
_entity.id
_entity.type
_entity.pdbx_description
1 polymer ?
#
loop_
_entity_poly.entity_id
_entity_poly.type
_entity_poly.pdbx_seq_one_letter_code
_entity_poly.pdbx_strand_id
1 'polypeptide(L)' 'MTNFANSKISYLLTTTHKNNNNFQNKNIQTGDYRNIDLFLYPFNFPTNPLARIDDFLLSDQPREMCLFSREQILSIIT' A
#
# COMPACT_ATOMS: atom_id res chain seq x y z
N MET A 1 8.08 8.40 -2.70
CA MET A 1 8.83 7.60 -1.70
C MET A 1 10.21 8.16 -1.33
N THR A 2 10.68 9.23 -1.96
CA THR A 2 11.99 9.86 -1.69
C THR A 2 12.22 10.21 -0.22
N ASN A 3 11.20 10.71 0.49
CA ASN A 3 11.35 11.04 1.92
C ASN A 3 11.59 9.79 2.78
N PHE A 4 10.89 8.68 2.52
CA PHE A 4 11.15 7.42 3.21
C PHE A 4 12.57 6.91 2.90
N ALA A 5 12.98 6.98 1.64
CA ALA A 5 14.36 6.65 1.25
C ALA A 5 15.38 7.52 2.02
N ASN A 6 15.14 8.81 2.22
CA ASN A 6 16.07 9.68 2.95
C ASN A 6 16.05 9.49 4.48
N SER A 7 14.93 9.03 5.04
CA SER A 7 14.72 8.94 6.50
C SER A 7 15.56 7.86 7.23
N LYS A 8 16.20 6.95 6.49
CA LYS A 8 16.91 5.76 7.03
C LYS A 8 16.04 4.82 7.90
N ILE A 9 14.72 4.96 7.87
CA ILE A 9 13.79 4.05 8.55
C ILE A 9 13.91 2.64 7.94
N SER A 10 13.98 1.62 8.81
CA SER A 10 14.20 0.22 8.41
C SER A 10 12.95 -0.48 7.90
N TYR A 11 11.76 -0.08 8.37
CA TYR A 11 10.50 -0.74 8.04
C TYR A 11 9.37 0.26 7.77
N LEU A 12 8.49 -0.10 6.85
CA LEU A 12 7.24 0.62 6.58
C LEU A 12 6.06 -0.30 6.87
N LEU A 13 5.24 0.06 7.85
CA LEU A 13 3.92 -0.54 8.05
C LEU A 13 2.88 0.40 7.44
N THR A 14 2.10 -0.08 6.49
CA THR A 14 1.08 0.74 5.81
C THR A 14 -0.13 -0.11 5.41
N THR A 15 -1.27 0.54 5.26
CA THR A 15 -2.54 -0.11 4.90
C THR A 15 -2.75 -0.13 3.39
N THR A 16 -3.32 -1.22 2.88
CA THR A 16 -3.78 -1.38 1.49
C THR A 16 -5.15 -2.06 1.48
N HIS A 17 -6.00 -1.74 0.50
CA HIS A 17 -7.28 -2.43 0.32
C HIS A 17 -7.07 -3.76 -0.39
N LYS A 18 -7.77 -4.80 0.06
CA LYS A 18 -7.79 -6.08 -0.65
C LYS A 18 -8.66 -5.92 -1.90
N ASN A 19 -8.09 -6.26 -3.05
CA ASN A 19 -8.71 -6.01 -4.34
C ASN A 19 -8.87 -7.31 -5.14
N ASN A 20 -10.11 -7.78 -5.26
CA ASN A 20 -10.45 -8.93 -6.10
C ASN A 20 -10.74 -8.48 -7.55
N ASN A 21 -9.89 -7.61 -8.11
CA ASN A 21 -10.06 -6.94 -9.40
C ASN A 21 -11.32 -6.06 -9.52
N ASN A 22 -11.78 -5.47 -8.42
CA ASN A 22 -12.99 -4.63 -8.38
C ASN A 22 -12.70 -3.15 -8.62
N PHE A 23 -11.45 -2.70 -8.49
CA PHE A 23 -11.09 -1.31 -8.74
C PHE A 23 -9.63 -1.16 -9.22
N GLN A 24 -9.32 0.01 -9.75
CA GLN A 24 -7.97 0.44 -10.08
C GLN A 24 -7.66 1.76 -9.37
N ASN A 25 -6.38 2.00 -9.09
CA ASN A 25 -5.95 3.27 -8.52
C ASN A 25 -6.19 4.40 -9.54
N LYS A 26 -7.02 5.37 -9.17
CA LYS A 26 -7.31 6.57 -9.97
C LYS A 26 -7.10 7.84 -9.17
N ASN A 27 -6.69 8.93 -9.78
CA ASN A 27 -6.62 10.22 -9.07
C ASN A 27 -8.02 10.69 -8.67
N ILE A 28 -8.14 11.29 -7.48
CA ILE A 28 -9.36 12.00 -7.07
C ILE A 28 -9.31 13.44 -7.60
N GLN A 29 -10.45 13.98 -8.02
CA GLN A 29 -10.51 15.33 -8.59
C GLN A 29 -11.00 16.37 -7.55
N THR A 30 -11.88 15.98 -6.64
CA THR A 30 -12.62 16.93 -5.77
C THR A 30 -12.63 16.54 -4.29
N GLY A 31 -11.50 16.06 -3.75
CA GLY A 31 -11.39 15.71 -2.32
C GLY A 31 -12.14 14.44 -1.91
N ASP A 32 -12.57 13.65 -2.89
CA ASP A 32 -13.30 12.42 -2.67
C ASP A 32 -12.45 11.35 -1.98
N TYR A 33 -13.13 10.36 -1.41
CA TYR A 33 -12.50 9.12 -0.95
C TYR A 33 -12.25 8.16 -2.13
N ARG A 34 -11.15 7.41 -2.06
CA ARG A 34 -10.90 6.28 -2.96
C ARG A 34 -10.26 5.10 -2.23
N ASN A 35 -10.61 3.90 -2.66
CA ASN A 35 -9.83 2.70 -2.33
C ASN A 35 -8.46 2.78 -3.03
N ILE A 36 -7.43 2.29 -2.35
CA ILE A 36 -6.07 2.21 -2.87
C ILE A 36 -5.56 0.79 -2.68
N ASP A 37 -5.06 0.23 -3.76
CA ASP A 37 -4.32 -1.02 -3.79
C ASP A 37 -2.85 -0.71 -4.06
N LEU A 38 -2.00 -0.84 -3.03
CA LEU A 38 -0.58 -0.49 -3.14
C LEU A 38 0.19 -1.41 -4.09
N PHE A 39 -0.32 -2.61 -4.38
CA PHE A 39 0.35 -3.57 -5.27
C PHE A 39 0.17 -3.23 -6.75
N LEU A 40 -0.81 -2.39 -7.09
CA LEU A 40 -1.09 -1.97 -8.46
C LEU A 40 -0.43 -0.62 -8.80
N TYR A 41 -0.29 -0.36 -10.10
CA TYR A 41 0.13 0.95 -10.61
C TYR A 41 -0.75 2.06 -10.00
N PRO A 42 -0.19 3.24 -9.64
CA PRO A 42 1.19 3.67 -9.83
C PRO A 42 2.14 3.30 -8.70
N PHE A 43 1.66 2.65 -7.64
CA PHE A 43 2.44 2.42 -6.42
C PHE A 43 3.37 1.22 -6.56
N ASN A 44 2.89 0.14 -7.20
CA ASN A 44 3.68 -1.05 -7.56
C ASN A 44 4.49 -1.64 -6.39
N PHE A 45 3.96 -1.62 -5.17
CA PHE A 45 4.62 -2.22 -4.01
C PHE A 45 4.85 -3.73 -4.24
N PRO A 46 5.91 -4.32 -3.67
CA PRO A 46 6.13 -5.76 -3.78
C PRO A 46 4.96 -6.55 -3.20
N THR A 47 4.55 -7.62 -3.86
CA THR A 47 3.39 -8.45 -3.46
C THR A 47 3.70 -9.41 -2.29
N ASN A 48 4.95 -9.43 -1.83
CA ASN A 48 5.46 -10.30 -0.77
C ASN A 48 5.88 -9.50 0.49
N PRO A 49 4.96 -8.83 1.21
CA PRO A 49 5.29 -8.16 2.47
C PRO A 49 5.83 -9.15 3.50
N LEU A 50 6.64 -8.65 4.44
CA LEU A 50 7.20 -9.43 5.55
C LEU A 50 6.12 -9.92 6.52
N ALA A 51 5.04 -9.14 6.67
CA ALA A 51 3.87 -9.51 7.45
C ALA A 51 2.60 -8.89 6.86
N ARG A 52 1.47 -9.57 7.06
CA ARG A 52 0.12 -9.12 6.70
C ARG A 52 -0.77 -9.22 7.93
N ILE A 53 -1.57 -8.19 8.18
CA ILE A 53 -2.50 -8.13 9.30
C ILE A 53 -3.84 -7.67 8.76
N ASP A 54 -4.89 -8.45 8.96
CA ASP A 54 -6.24 -8.05 8.60
C ASP A 54 -6.70 -6.91 9.51
N ASP A 55 -7.02 -5.75 8.91
CA ASP A 55 -7.30 -4.50 9.61
C ASP A 55 -8.64 -3.92 9.15
N PHE A 56 -9.71 -4.70 9.24
CA PHE A 56 -11.05 -4.28 8.84
C PHE A 56 -12.13 -4.89 9.74
N LEU A 57 -13.23 -4.17 9.89
CA LEU A 57 -14.48 -4.75 10.39
C LEU A 57 -15.19 -5.46 9.25
N LEU A 58 -15.93 -6.54 9.54
CA LEU A 58 -16.62 -7.32 8.51
C LEU A 58 -17.62 -6.50 7.66
N SER A 59 -18.12 -5.38 8.18
CA SER A 59 -19.01 -4.46 7.47
C SER A 59 -18.30 -3.54 6.47
N ASP A 60 -16.97 -3.42 6.57
CA ASP A 60 -16.18 -2.46 5.82
C ASP A 60 -15.58 -3.11 4.56
N GLN A 61 -15.11 -2.26 3.63
CA GLN A 61 -14.29 -2.75 2.52
C GLN A 61 -13.02 -3.42 3.09
N PRO A 62 -12.72 -4.68 2.73
CA PRO A 62 -11.57 -5.38 3.29
C PRO A 62 -10.26 -4.66 3.02
N ARG A 63 -9.45 -4.50 4.07
CA ARG A 63 -8.11 -3.91 4.03
C ARG A 63 -7.16 -4.67 4.95
N GLU A 64 -5.89 -4.54 4.68
CA GLU A 64 -4.82 -5.17 5.43
C GLU A 64 -3.69 -4.18 5.67
N MET A 65 -3.02 -4.30 6.81
CA MET A 65 -1.72 -3.68 7.02
C MET A 65 -0.64 -4.63 6.51
N CYS A 66 0.34 -4.07 5.80
CA CYS A 66 1.48 -4.78 5.25
C CYS A 66 2.77 -4.17 5.77
N LEU A 67 3.66 -5.01 6.30
CA LEU A 67 4.99 -4.62 6.74
C LEU A 67 5.98 -4.88 5.61
N PHE A 68 6.76 -3.86 5.25
CA PHE A 68 7.80 -3.94 4.24
C PHE A 68 9.15 -3.59 4.84
N SER A 69 10.20 -4.28 4.39
CA SER A 69 11.57 -3.85 4.63
C SER A 69 11.89 -2.60 3.81
N ARG A 70 12.89 -1.85 4.25
CA ARG A 70 13.42 -0.73 3.50
C ARG A 70 13.83 -1.13 2.08
N GLU A 71 14.52 -2.25 1.91
CA GLU A 71 15.02 -2.75 0.63
C GLU A 71 13.87 -3.03 -0.35
N GLN A 72 12.78 -3.64 0.14
CA GLN A 72 11.55 -3.85 -0.63
C GLN A 72 10.94 -2.54 -1.13
N ILE A 73 10.96 -1.51 -0.28
CA ILE A 73 10.45 -0.19 -0.66
C ILE A 73 11.40 0.55 -1.60
N LEU A 74 12.70 0.35 -1.49
CA LEU A 74 13.66 0.99 -2.40
C LEU A 74 13.60 0.39 -3.80
N SER A 75 13.20 -0.87 -3.97
CA SER A 75 13.13 -1.51 -5.30
C SER A 75 12.10 -0.89 -6.25
N ILE A 76 11.12 -0.16 -5.71
CA ILE A 76 10.03 0.46 -6.50
C ILE A 76 10.28 1.94 -6.84
N ILE A 77 11.42 2.50 -6.43
CA ILE A 77 11.77 3.92 -6.62
C ILE A 77 12.65 4.12 -7.86
N THR A 78 13.10 3.03 -8.49
CA THR A 78 14.03 3.03 -9.62
C THR A 78 13.42 3.57 -10.90
#